data_AF-A0A1Y3WPV3-F1
#
_entry.id   AF-A0A1Y3WPV3-F1
#
_cell.length_a   1.000
_cell.length_b   1.000
_cell.length_c   1.000
_cell.angle_alpha   90.00
_cell.angle_beta   90.00
_cell.angle_gamma   90.00
#
_symmetry.space_group_name_H-M   'P 1'
#
loop_
_entity.id
_entity.type
_entity.pdbx_description
1 polymer ?
#
loop_
_entity_poly.entity_id
_entity_poly.type
_entity_poly.pdbx_seq_one_letter_code
_entity_poly.pdbx_strand_id
1 'polypeptide(L)'
;PPEYFTELQRVSKNQIIWGANYFVKYLSKGTKGWICWFKGQTGLTMSDCELAYSSFDCPTRVVTINRCELAKQQTIHPTEKPIKLYGWLLMNYAKPGDRILDTHLGSGSICIAAHDLGFEMLGIELDPGYFNAAKQRLLYHQAQLKLF
;
A
#
# COMPACT_ATOMS: atom_id res chain seq x y z
N PRO A 1 -3.90 -9.24 16.50
CA PRO A 1 -5.19 -9.58 17.16
C PRO A 1 -6.24 -10.01 16.13
N PRO A 2 -6.97 -11.11 16.33
CA PRO A 2 -8.06 -11.52 15.44
C PRO A 2 -9.11 -10.42 15.22
N GLU A 3 -9.37 -9.60 16.25
CA GLU A 3 -10.37 -8.53 16.19
C GLU A 3 -10.05 -7.51 15.09
N TYR A 4 -8.78 -7.18 14.89
CA TYR A 4 -8.35 -6.26 13.83
C TYR A 4 -8.79 -6.74 12.44
N PHE A 5 -8.64 -8.04 12.15
CA PHE A 5 -9.01 -8.59 10.83
C PHE A 5 -10.53 -8.64 10.66
N THR A 6 -11.27 -8.94 11.73
CA THR A 6 -12.73 -8.86 11.75
C THR A 6 -13.21 -7.44 11.45
N GLU A 7 -12.65 -6.44 12.14
CA GLU A 7 -13.00 -5.04 11.94
C GLU A 7 -12.61 -4.54 10.54
N LEU A 8 -11.43 -4.94 10.04
CA LEU A 8 -11.00 -4.63 8.69
C LEU A 8 -12.01 -5.15 7.66
N GLN A 9 -12.48 -6.39 7.81
CA GLN A 9 -13.52 -6.97 6.94
C GLN A 9 -14.88 -6.28 7.11
N ARG A 10 -15.22 -5.85 8.32
CA ARG A 10 -16.48 -5.15 8.61
C ARG A 10 -16.55 -3.78 7.93
N VAL A 11 -15.44 -3.04 7.89
CA VAL A 11 -15.41 -1.65 7.38
C VAL A 11 -15.03 -1.53 5.90
N SER A 12 -14.69 -2.64 5.23
CA SER A 12 -14.23 -2.60 3.84
C SER A 12 -14.86 -3.72 3.00
N LYS A 13 -15.07 -3.45 1.71
CA LYS A 13 -15.62 -4.45 0.77
C LYS A 13 -14.55 -5.37 0.21
N ASN A 14 -13.40 -4.80 -0.16
CA ASN A 14 -12.24 -5.51 -0.67
C ASN A 14 -11.00 -5.11 0.13
N GLN A 15 -10.07 -6.04 0.30
CA GLN A 15 -8.85 -5.87 1.09
C GLN A 15 -7.63 -6.28 0.29
N ILE A 16 -6.53 -5.55 0.46
CA ILE A 16 -5.17 -5.96 0.10
C ILE A 16 -4.33 -5.83 1.37
N ILE A 17 -3.76 -6.94 1.85
CA ILE A 17 -3.07 -7.02 3.14
C ILE A 17 -1.64 -7.46 2.89
N TRP A 18 -0.69 -6.55 3.05
CA TRP A 18 0.75 -6.81 2.94
C TRP A 18 1.28 -7.59 4.15
N GLY A 19 2.31 -8.41 3.93
CA GLY A 19 2.88 -9.28 4.96
C GLY A 19 1.97 -10.47 5.29
N ALA A 20 1.11 -10.86 4.34
CA ALA A 20 0.08 -11.88 4.56
C ALA A 20 0.63 -13.24 5.01
N ASN A 21 1.89 -13.55 4.69
CA ASN A 21 2.59 -14.74 5.17
C ASN A 21 2.72 -14.80 6.70
N TYR A 22 2.67 -13.67 7.41
CA TYR A 22 2.65 -13.61 8.88
C TYR A 22 1.23 -13.70 9.47
N PHE A 23 0.20 -13.55 8.64
CA PHE A 23 -1.19 -13.41 9.07
C PHE A 23 -2.10 -14.53 8.56
N VAL A 24 -1.55 -15.60 7.99
CA VAL A 24 -2.32 -16.70 7.37
C VAL A 24 -3.46 -17.21 8.27
N LYS A 25 -3.20 -17.38 9.58
CA LYS A 25 -4.21 -17.84 10.55
C LYS A 25 -5.40 -16.91 10.77
N TYR A 26 -5.32 -15.65 10.32
CA TYR A 26 -6.38 -14.65 10.44
C TYR A 26 -7.10 -14.38 9.10
N LEU A 27 -6.65 -15.00 8.01
CA LEU A 27 -7.29 -14.90 6.70
C LEU A 27 -8.46 -15.87 6.65
N SER A 28 -9.67 -15.37 6.89
CA SER A 28 -10.90 -16.19 6.96
C SER A 28 -11.42 -16.68 5.60
N LYS A 29 -10.93 -16.11 4.50
CA LYS A 29 -11.37 -16.44 3.13
C LYS A 29 -10.16 -16.74 2.24
N GLY A 30 -10.06 -17.97 1.75
CA GLY A 30 -9.10 -18.33 0.70
C GLY A 30 -9.47 -17.68 -0.64
N THR A 31 -8.50 -17.11 -1.34
CA THR A 31 -8.68 -16.46 -2.65
C THR A 31 -7.51 -16.77 -3.57
N LYS A 32 -7.76 -16.66 -4.88
CA LYS A 32 -6.71 -16.73 -5.91
C LYS A 32 -5.91 -15.43 -6.02
N GLY A 33 -6.46 -14.31 -5.54
CA GLY A 33 -5.91 -12.97 -5.73
C GLY A 33 -4.72 -12.65 -4.84
N TRP A 34 -3.59 -13.34 -5.02
CA TRP A 34 -2.36 -12.97 -4.32
C TRP A 34 -1.55 -11.95 -5.13
N ILE A 35 -0.82 -11.09 -4.43
CA ILE A 35 0.09 -10.14 -5.04
C ILE A 35 1.49 -10.40 -4.47
N CYS A 36 2.46 -10.61 -5.35
CA CYS A 36 3.86 -10.71 -5.00
C CYS A 36 4.57 -9.47 -5.53
N TRP A 37 5.02 -8.59 -4.64
CA TRP A 37 5.89 -7.49 -5.02
C TRP A 37 7.34 -7.97 -4.96
N PHE A 38 7.92 -8.21 -6.15
CA PHE A 38 9.33 -8.52 -6.29
C PHE A 38 10.15 -7.22 -6.30
N LYS A 39 11.17 -7.17 -5.43
CA LYS A 39 11.98 -5.99 -5.17
C LYS A 39 13.16 -5.82 -6.13
N GLY A 40 13.27 -6.73 -7.11
CA GLY A 40 14.23 -6.71 -8.21
C GLY A 40 15.69 -6.98 -7.82
N GLN A 41 15.90 -7.54 -6.62
CA GLN A 41 17.19 -8.00 -6.12
C GLN A 41 16.98 -9.40 -5.53
N THR A 42 17.97 -10.27 -5.70
CA THR A 42 17.98 -11.64 -5.17
C THR A 42 19.24 -11.88 -4.37
N GLY A 43 19.15 -12.72 -3.33
CA GLY A 43 20.34 -13.18 -2.59
C GLY A 43 20.88 -12.18 -1.57
N LEU A 44 20.05 -11.25 -1.11
CA LEU A 44 20.36 -10.36 0.02
C LEU A 44 19.88 -10.98 1.34
N THR A 45 20.28 -10.39 2.47
CA THR A 45 19.82 -10.82 3.81
C THR A 45 18.33 -10.57 4.06
N MET A 46 17.75 -9.60 3.35
CA MET A 46 16.34 -9.26 3.43
C MET A 46 15.53 -9.97 2.33
N SER A 47 14.22 -10.14 2.54
CA SER A 47 13.36 -10.81 1.56
C SER A 47 13.37 -10.14 0.18
N ASP A 48 13.50 -10.99 -0.85
CA ASP A 48 13.44 -10.66 -2.28
C ASP A 48 12.08 -10.11 -2.71
N CYS A 49 11.02 -10.50 -2.00
CA CYS A 49 9.65 -10.05 -2.26
C CYS A 49 8.85 -9.78 -0.99
N GLU A 50 7.73 -9.08 -1.15
CA GLU A 50 6.65 -9.00 -0.17
C GLU A 50 5.39 -9.65 -0.75
N LEU A 51 4.70 -10.44 0.08
CA LEU A 51 3.44 -11.07 -0.29
C LEU A 51 2.27 -10.29 0.29
N ALA A 52 1.28 -10.02 -0.55
CA ALA A 52 -0.01 -9.50 -0.18
C ALA A 52 -1.11 -10.50 -0.48
N TYR A 53 -1.97 -10.71 0.52
CA TYR A 53 -3.28 -11.31 0.31
C TYR A 53 -4.19 -10.27 -0.32
N SER A 54 -5.07 -10.68 -1.23
CA SER A 54 -6.21 -9.85 -1.61
C SER A 54 -7.52 -10.61 -1.60
N SER A 55 -8.61 -9.94 -1.28
CA SER A 55 -9.95 -10.52 -1.25
C SER A 55 -10.54 -10.76 -2.65
N PHE A 56 -9.85 -10.30 -3.71
CA PHE A 56 -10.31 -10.40 -5.08
C PHE A 56 -10.19 -11.84 -5.60
N ASP A 57 -11.19 -12.29 -6.34
CA ASP A 57 -11.14 -13.58 -7.05
C ASP A 57 -10.57 -13.40 -8.46
N CYS A 58 -9.27 -13.09 -8.50
CA CYS A 58 -8.50 -12.95 -9.72
C CYS A 58 -7.20 -13.74 -9.62
N PRO A 59 -6.49 -14.01 -10.73
CA PRO A 59 -5.25 -14.76 -10.65
C PRO A 59 -4.14 -13.96 -9.96
N THR A 60 -3.23 -14.66 -9.30
CA THR A 60 -2.04 -14.08 -8.67
C THR A 60 -1.25 -13.21 -9.65
N ARG A 61 -0.70 -12.11 -9.15
CA ARG A 61 0.16 -11.20 -9.93
C ARG A 61 1.52 -11.02 -9.26
N VAL A 62 2.56 -11.03 -10.06
CA VAL A 62 3.90 -10.58 -9.66
C VAL A 62 4.11 -9.19 -10.24
N VAL A 63 4.52 -8.24 -9.41
CA VAL A 63 4.89 -6.89 -9.82
C VAL A 63 6.34 -6.63 -9.44
N THR A 64 7.17 -6.24 -10.41
CA THR A 64 8.58 -5.94 -10.19
C THR A 64 8.77 -4.43 -10.06
N ILE A 65 9.09 -3.97 -8.85
CA ILE A 65 9.42 -2.57 -8.59
C ILE A 65 10.65 -2.56 -7.68
N ASN A 66 11.76 -2.06 -8.21
CA ASN A 66 13.04 -2.03 -7.52
C ASN A 66 12.96 -1.17 -6.25
N ARG A 67 13.58 -1.62 -5.15
CA ARG A 67 13.77 -0.75 -3.98
C ARG A 67 14.57 0.50 -4.30
N CYS A 68 15.45 0.47 -5.31
CA CYS A 68 16.17 1.67 -5.75
C CYS A 68 15.25 2.81 -6.21
N GLU A 69 13.99 2.52 -6.59
CA GLU A 69 12.99 3.56 -6.85
C GLU A 69 12.63 4.35 -5.57
N LEU A 70 12.79 3.75 -4.38
CA LEU A 70 12.72 4.45 -3.11
C LEU A 70 13.93 5.35 -2.90
N ALA A 71 15.13 5.01 -3.38
CA ALA A 71 16.31 5.87 -3.19
C ALA A 71 16.21 7.19 -3.98
N LYS A 72 15.40 7.22 -5.04
CA LYS A 72 15.03 8.46 -5.75
C LYS A 72 14.03 9.31 -4.96
N GLN A 73 13.38 8.73 -3.95
CA GLN A 73 12.43 9.38 -3.05
C GLN A 73 13.17 9.63 -1.73
N GLN A 74 13.08 10.81 -1.13
CA GLN A 74 13.64 10.99 0.21
C GLN A 74 12.80 10.14 1.17
N THR A 75 13.32 8.98 1.58
CA THR A 75 12.59 8.00 2.39
C THR A 75 12.31 8.55 3.77
N ILE A 76 11.07 8.42 4.23
CA ILE A 76 10.61 8.93 5.53
C ILE A 76 10.47 7.78 6.54
N HIS A 77 10.26 6.56 6.04
CA HIS A 77 9.99 5.37 6.85
C HIS A 77 10.89 4.18 6.45
N PRO A 78 11.40 3.37 7.41
CA PRO A 78 12.31 2.25 7.13
C PRO A 78 11.70 1.16 6.23
N THR A 79 10.38 0.95 6.31
CA THR A 79 9.63 -0.03 5.48
C THR A 79 8.71 0.65 4.47
N GLU A 80 9.14 1.79 3.92
CA GLU A 80 8.39 2.55 2.93
C GLU A 80 8.13 1.74 1.65
N LYS A 81 6.86 1.72 1.21
CA LYS A 81 6.47 1.17 -0.09
C LYS A 81 6.52 2.28 -1.15
N PRO A 82 7.02 2.00 -2.37
CA PRO A 82 7.12 3.01 -3.42
C PRO A 82 5.73 3.52 -3.85
N ILE A 83 5.61 4.82 -4.16
CA ILE A 83 4.38 5.40 -4.73
C ILE A 83 3.91 4.61 -5.97
N LYS A 84 4.85 4.22 -6.83
CA LYS A 84 4.58 3.42 -8.05
C LYS A 84 3.89 2.08 -7.75
N LEU A 85 4.20 1.45 -6.61
CA LEU A 85 3.54 0.20 -6.22
C LEU A 85 2.06 0.45 -5.91
N TYR A 86 1.75 1.50 -5.16
CA TYR A 86 0.38 1.86 -4.87
C TYR A 86 -0.38 2.35 -6.11
N GLY A 87 0.26 3.11 -6.99
CA GLY A 87 -0.33 3.46 -8.28
C GLY A 87 -0.70 2.22 -9.09
N TRP A 88 0.20 1.23 -9.16
CA TRP A 88 -0.09 -0.06 -9.81
C TRP A 88 -1.26 -0.79 -9.15
N LEU A 89 -1.33 -0.82 -7.82
CA LEU A 89 -2.46 -1.44 -7.11
C LEU A 89 -3.78 -0.74 -7.45
N LEU A 90 -3.85 0.58 -7.32
CA LEU A 90 -5.06 1.34 -7.57
C LEU A 90 -5.56 1.16 -9.00
N MET A 91 -4.67 1.21 -10.00
CA MET A 91 -5.04 0.98 -11.40
C MET A 91 -5.56 -0.43 -11.70
N ASN A 92 -5.14 -1.45 -10.95
CA ASN A 92 -5.52 -2.85 -11.21
C ASN A 92 -6.68 -3.35 -10.35
N TYR A 93 -6.91 -2.75 -9.18
CA TYR A 93 -7.83 -3.28 -8.16
C TYR A 93 -8.88 -2.29 -7.67
N ALA A 94 -8.77 -0.99 -8.00
CA ALA A 94 -9.79 0.01 -7.69
C ALA A 94 -10.53 0.46 -8.94
N LYS A 95 -11.75 0.97 -8.77
CA LYS A 95 -12.59 1.53 -9.83
C LYS A 95 -12.95 2.98 -9.52
N PRO A 96 -13.21 3.83 -10.52
CA PRO A 96 -13.70 5.18 -10.29
C PRO A 96 -14.91 5.18 -9.34
N GLY A 97 -14.85 6.03 -8.31
CA GLY A 97 -15.87 6.09 -7.24
C GLY A 97 -15.60 5.19 -6.03
N ASP A 98 -14.61 4.29 -6.08
CA ASP A 98 -14.14 3.59 -4.88
C ASP A 98 -13.45 4.56 -3.92
N ARG A 99 -13.63 4.31 -2.61
CA ARG A 99 -12.98 5.04 -1.52
C ARG A 99 -11.90 4.17 -0.92
N ILE A 100 -10.69 4.71 -0.78
CA ILE A 100 -9.51 3.95 -0.34
C ILE A 100 -9.31 4.15 1.16
N LEU A 101 -9.02 3.06 1.87
CA LEU A 101 -8.66 3.09 3.29
C LEU A 101 -7.28 2.46 3.47
N ASP A 102 -6.36 3.18 4.11
CA ASP A 102 -5.13 2.63 4.67
C ASP A 102 -5.12 2.81 6.19
N THR A 103 -5.01 1.71 6.91
CA THR A 103 -5.04 1.69 8.38
C THR A 103 -3.65 1.80 9.02
N HIS A 104 -2.59 1.68 8.22
CA HIS A 104 -1.19 1.69 8.64
C HIS A 104 -0.36 2.53 7.65
N LEU A 105 -0.72 3.81 7.56
CA LEU A 105 -0.32 4.70 6.48
C LEU A 105 1.20 4.87 6.31
N GLY A 106 1.95 4.87 7.41
CA GLY A 106 3.39 5.03 7.42
C GLY A 106 3.83 6.33 6.74
N SER A 107 4.62 6.22 5.68
CA SER A 107 5.18 7.36 4.94
C SER A 107 4.18 8.08 4.01
N GLY A 108 2.95 7.60 3.88
CA GLY A 108 1.91 8.25 3.06
C GLY A 108 2.06 8.07 1.54
N SER A 109 2.87 7.13 1.06
CA SER A 109 3.08 6.90 -0.39
C SER A 109 1.77 6.61 -1.15
N ILE A 110 0.82 5.92 -0.52
CA ILE A 110 -0.50 5.63 -1.10
C ILE A 110 -1.37 6.88 -1.22
N CYS A 111 -1.26 7.85 -0.30
CA CYS A 111 -1.99 9.11 -0.40
C CYS A 111 -1.60 9.89 -1.66
N ILE A 112 -0.31 9.87 -2.01
CA ILE A 112 0.19 10.51 -3.23
C ILE A 112 -0.37 9.77 -4.46
N ALA A 113 -0.26 8.44 -4.49
CA ALA A 113 -0.79 7.65 -5.60
C ALA A 113 -2.31 7.81 -5.78
N ALA A 114 -3.06 7.87 -4.68
CA ALA A 114 -4.50 8.09 -4.69
C ALA A 114 -4.84 9.50 -5.20
N HIS A 115 -4.10 10.52 -4.75
CA HIS A 115 -4.26 11.89 -5.23
C HIS A 115 -4.03 12.00 -6.75
N ASP A 116 -2.92 11.45 -7.24
CA ASP A 116 -2.54 11.50 -8.66
C ASP A 116 -3.55 10.80 -9.57
N LEU A 117 -4.18 9.72 -9.07
CA LEU A 117 -5.18 8.95 -9.80
C LEU A 117 -6.63 9.40 -9.54
N GLY A 118 -6.83 10.43 -8.71
CA GLY A 118 -8.15 11.01 -8.44
C GLY A 118 -9.05 10.16 -7.52
N PHE A 119 -8.46 9.33 -6.65
CA PHE A 119 -9.21 8.57 -5.64
C PHE A 119 -9.38 9.34 -4.33
N GLU A 120 -10.57 9.24 -3.74
CA GLU A 120 -10.79 9.66 -2.35
C GLU A 120 -10.14 8.65 -1.41
N MET A 121 -9.40 9.14 -0.42
CA MET A 121 -8.65 8.29 0.50
C MET A 121 -8.73 8.75 1.96
N LEU A 122 -8.85 7.79 2.87
CA LEU A 122 -8.64 7.94 4.30
C LEU A 122 -7.39 7.13 4.71
N GLY A 123 -6.41 7.81 5.31
CA GLY A 123 -5.22 7.19 5.88
C GLY A 123 -5.17 7.37 7.40
N ILE A 124 -4.84 6.30 8.12
CA ILE A 124 -4.66 6.30 9.57
C ILE A 124 -3.19 6.02 9.89
N GLU A 125 -2.59 6.89 10.70
CA GLU A 125 -1.26 6.70 11.25
C GLU A 125 -1.33 6.97 12.75
N LEU A 126 -0.76 6.06 13.54
CA LEU A 126 -0.81 6.14 15.00
C LEU A 126 0.33 7.01 15.54
N ASP A 127 1.50 6.97 14.89
CA ASP A 127 2.66 7.75 15.30
C ASP A 127 2.52 9.22 14.83
N PRO A 128 2.51 10.20 15.75
CA PRO A 128 2.35 11.60 15.38
C PRO A 128 3.49 12.13 14.49
N GLY A 129 4.71 11.59 14.63
CA GLY A 129 5.87 11.97 13.81
C GLY A 129 5.69 11.54 12.37
N TYR A 130 5.37 10.26 12.14
CA TYR A 130 5.08 9.74 10.81
C TYR A 130 3.84 10.38 10.20
N PHE A 131 2.79 10.61 10.98
CA PHE A 131 1.59 11.31 10.51
C PHE A 131 1.94 12.71 9.97
N ASN A 132 2.69 13.50 10.75
CA ASN A 132 3.08 14.85 10.34
C ASN A 132 3.98 14.82 9.11
N ALA A 133 4.94 13.90 9.04
CA ALA A 133 5.83 13.78 7.89
C ALA A 133 5.07 13.37 6.62
N ALA A 134 4.17 12.38 6.70
CA ALA A 134 3.30 11.97 5.60
C ALA A 134 2.38 13.11 5.12
N LYS A 135 1.81 13.87 6.07
CA LYS A 135 0.97 15.05 5.77
C LYS A 135 1.76 16.13 5.02
N GLN A 136 2.94 16.49 5.50
CA GLN A 136 3.79 17.49 4.83
C GLN A 136 4.21 17.03 3.44
N ARG A 137 4.57 15.76 3.29
CA ARG A 137 4.89 15.15 2.00
C ARG A 137 3.74 15.27 1.01
N LEU A 138 2.50 14.99 1.43
CA LEU A 138 1.32 15.12 0.58
C LEU A 138 1.05 16.59 0.21
N LEU A 139 1.10 17.51 1.17
CA LEU A 139 0.87 18.94 0.91
C LEU A 139 1.89 19.51 -0.08
N TYR A 140 3.16 19.13 0.05
CA TYR A 140 4.21 19.54 -0.86
C TYR A 140 3.95 19.01 -2.29
N HIS A 141 3.58 17.74 -2.42
CA HIS A 141 3.21 17.13 -3.71
C HIS A 141 2.03 17.83 -4.38
N GLN A 142 0.96 18.11 -3.61
CA GLN A 142 -0.22 18.83 -4.09
C GLN A 142 0.08 20.27 -4.52
N ALA A 143 1.04 20.93 -3.86
CA ALA A 143 1.45 22.29 -4.22
C ALA A 143 2.24 22.31 -5.55
N GLN A 144 3.06 21.30 -5.82
CA GLN A 144 3.80 21.20 -7.09
C GLN A 144 2.89 21.05 -8.31
N LEU A 145 1.81 20.30 -8.20
CA LEU A 145 0.84 20.09 -9.29
C LEU A 145 0.05 21.36 -9.67
N LYS A 146 -0.01 22.37 -8.79
CA LYS A 146 -0.73 23.63 -9.06
C LYS A 146 0.09 24.66 -9.83
N LEU A 147 1.40 24.42 -10.01
CA LEU A 147 2.33 25.37 -10.64
C LEU A 147 2.41 25.25 -12.17
N PHE A 148 1.66 24.32 -12.76
CA PHE A 148 1.58 24.06 -14.19
C PHE A 148 0.11 23.99 -14.64
#